data_AF-A0A285EAJ4-F1
#
_entry.id   AF-A0A285EAJ4-F1
#
_cell.length_a   1.000
_cell.length_b   1.000
_cell.length_c   1.000
_cell.angle_alpha   90.00
_cell.angle_beta   90.00
_cell.angle_gamma   90.00
#
_symmetry.space_group_name_H-M   'P 1'
#
loop_
_entity.id
_entity.type
_entity.pdbx_description
1 polymer ?
#
loop_
_entity_poly.entity_id
_entity_poly.type
_entity_poly.pdbx_seq_one_letter_code
_entity_poly.pdbx_strand_id
1 'polypeptide(L)' 'MGIHQCVGQPVARLEAELVLTALARRVRRMELAGPPVPRLNNTLKGWASVPVRVEPA' A
#
# COMPACT_ATOMS: atom_id res chain seq x y z
N MET A 1 1.80 15.52 18.44
CA MET A 1 2.49 14.22 18.60
C MET A 1 3.26 14.23 19.91
N GLY A 2 3.47 13.06 20.54
CA GLY A 2 4.21 12.92 21.81
C GLY A 2 5.46 12.06 21.68
N ILE A 3 6.12 11.76 22.81
CA ILE A 3 7.41 11.04 22.86
C ILE A 3 7.39 9.61 22.26
N HIS A 4 6.20 9.05 22.04
CA HIS A 4 6.00 7.74 21.40
C HIS A 4 5.50 7.84 19.95
N GLN A 5 5.70 8.99 19.31
CA GLN A 5 5.50 9.07 17.87
C GLN A 5 6.30 7.97 17.17
N CYS A 6 5.71 7.39 16.12
CA CYS A 6 6.37 6.38 15.32
C CYS A 6 7.72 6.90 14.80
N VAL A 7 8.79 6.37 15.38
CA VAL A 7 10.18 6.66 14.99
C VAL A 7 10.44 6.29 13.53
N GLY A 8 9.73 5.29 13.02
CA GLY A 8 9.81 4.83 11.63
C GLY A 8 9.02 5.66 10.61
N GLN A 9 8.30 6.71 11.01
CA GLN A 9 7.48 7.51 10.07
C GLN A 9 8.25 8.03 8.85
N PRO A 10 9.48 8.55 8.97
CA PRO A 10 10.24 9.01 7.81
C PRO A 10 10.54 7.87 6.83
N VAL A 11 10.90 6.69 7.34
CA VAL A 11 11.19 5.50 6.52
C VAL A 11 9.93 5.01 5.83
N ALA A 12 8.83 4.83 6.57
CA ALA A 12 7.56 4.37 6.01
C ALA A 12 7.01 5.32 4.92
N ARG A 13 7.22 6.64 5.09
CA ARG A 13 6.86 7.63 4.07
C ARG A 13 7.73 7.52 2.83
N LEU A 14 9.04 7.35 3.00
CA LEU A 14 9.96 7.16 1.88
C LEU A 14 9.62 5.89 1.09
N GLU A 15 9.38 4.77 1.77
CA GLU A 15 8.98 3.52 1.12
C GLU A 15 7.68 3.69 0.31
N ALA A 16 6.66 4.33 0.90
CA ALA A 16 5.41 4.60 0.22
C ALA A 16 5.61 5.52 -1.01
N GLU A 17 6.39 6.59 -0.86
CA GLU A 17 6.70 7.52 -1.95
C GLU A 17 7.39 6.81 -3.12
N LEU A 18 8.39 5.99 -2.84
CA LEU A 18 9.14 5.25 -3.87
C LEU A 18 8.23 4.26 -4.61
N VAL A 19 7.44 3.47 -3.89
CA VAL A 19 6.53 2.48 -4.50
C VAL A 19 5.44 3.17 -5.31
N LEU A 20 4.77 4.18 -4.75
CA LEU A 20 3.69 4.89 -5.45
C LEU A 20 4.21 5.65 -6.67
N THR A 21 5.39 6.26 -6.59
CA THR A 21 6.03 6.93 -7.73
C THR A 21 6.39 5.94 -8.83
N ALA A 22 6.94 4.77 -8.48
CA ALA A 22 7.26 3.74 -9.45
C ALA A 22 5.99 3.21 -10.16
N LEU A 23 4.91 3.00 -9.41
CA LEU A 23 3.61 2.59 -9.97
C LEU A 23 3.05 3.66 -10.90
N ALA A 24 3.02 4.93 -10.47
CA ALA A 24 2.52 6.04 -11.27
C ALA A 24 3.28 6.22 -12.59
N ARG A 25 4.58 5.89 -12.64
CA ARG A 25 5.40 5.98 -13.86
C ARG A 25 5.23 4.78 -14.81
N ARG A 26 4.82 3.62 -14.30
CA ARG A 26 4.90 2.34 -15.05
C ARG A 26 3.53 1.72 -15.34
N VAL A 27 2.47 2.23 -14.73
CA VAL A 27 1.15 1.63 -14.80
C VAL A 27 0.15 2.69 -15.27
N ARG A 28 -0.44 2.45 -16.44
CA ARG A 28 -1.50 3.30 -16.99
C ARG A 28 -2.85 3.06 -16.31
N ARG A 29 -3.13 1.81 -15.91
CA ARG A 29 -4.40 1.46 -15.28
C ARG A 29 -4.24 0.33 -14.26
N MET A 30 -4.96 0.43 -13.15
CA MET A 30 -5.05 -0.59 -12.11
C MET A 30 -6.51 -0.85 -11.78
N GLU A 31 -6.91 -2.12 -11.73
CA GLU A 31 -8.27 -2.52 -11.38
C GLU A 31 -8.29 -3.74 -10.47
N LEU A 32 -9.32 -3.85 -9.64
CA LEU A 32 -9.56 -5.06 -8.87
C LEU A 32 -9.91 -6.21 -9.80
N ALA A 33 -9.16 -7.31 -9.69
CA ALA A 33 -9.39 -8.56 -10.43
C ALA A 33 -10.21 -9.57 -9.61
N GLY A 34 -10.77 -9.14 -8.49
CA GLY A 34 -11.55 -9.95 -7.56
C GLY A 34 -11.77 -9.23 -6.23
N PRO A 35 -12.59 -9.78 -5.32
CA PRO A 35 -12.84 -9.19 -4.02
C PRO A 35 -11.57 -9.22 -3.15
N PRO A 36 -11.17 -8.09 -2.53
CA PRO A 36 -10.12 -8.08 -1.52
C PRO A 36 -10.52 -8.89 -0.29
N VAL A 37 -9.57 -9.62 0.31
CA VAL A 37 -9.79 -10.38 1.53
C VAL A 37 -9.14 -9.64 2.69
N PRO A 38 -9.89 -9.18 3.71
CA PRO A 38 -9.30 -8.51 4.86
C PRO A 38 -8.44 -9.47 5.68
N ARG A 39 -7.35 -8.96 6.27
CA ARG A 39 -6.57 -9.71 7.25
C ARG A 39 -7.19 -9.48 8.64
N LEU A 40 -7.57 -10.54 9.33
CA LEU A 40 -8.06 -10.45 10.70
C LEU A 40 -6.89 -10.14 11.64
N ASN A 41 -6.94 -8.98 12.28
CA ASN A 41 -5.97 -8.55 13.28
C ASN A 41 -6.63 -7.47 14.17
N ASN A 42 -6.42 -7.57 15.48
CA ASN A 42 -7.07 -6.68 16.46
C ASN A 42 -6.41 -5.30 16.59
N THR A 43 -5.17 -5.15 16.12
CA THR A 43 -4.37 -3.92 16.25
C THR A 43 -4.17 -3.22 14.91
N LEU A 44 -3.99 -4.00 13.83
CA LEU A 44 -3.62 -3.52 12.51
C LEU A 44 -4.76 -3.71 11.52
N LYS A 45 -4.98 -2.71 10.65
CA LYS A 45 -5.86 -2.83 9.48
C LYS A 45 -5.03 -3.19 8.26
N GLY A 46 -5.40 -4.25 7.56
CA GLY A 46 -4.74 -4.66 6.32
C GLY A 46 -5.52 -5.71 5.55
N TRP A 47 -4.94 -6.14 4.44
CA TRP A 47 -5.51 -7.12 3.53
C TRP A 47 -4.66 -8.40 3.54
N ALA A 48 -5.33 -9.56 3.52
CA ALA A 48 -4.71 -10.85 3.28
C ALA A 48 -4.43 -11.04 1.79
N SER A 49 -5.33 -10.55 0.93
CA SER A 49 -5.13 -10.48 -0.53
C SER A 49 -5.87 -9.29 -1.13
N VAL A 50 -5.29 -8.72 -2.19
CA VAL A 50 -5.94 -7.73 -3.06
C VAL A 50 -5.62 -8.15 -4.51
N PRO A 51 -6.50 -8.91 -5.18
CA PRO A 51 -6.26 -9.29 -6.58
C PRO A 51 -6.35 -8.04 -7.47
N VAL A 52 -5.29 -7.77 -8.25
CA VAL A 52 -5.21 -6.59 -9.12
C VAL A 52 -4.80 -7.00 -10.54
N ARG A 53 -5.46 -6.41 -11.53
CA ARG A 53 -5.02 -6.40 -12.93
C ARG A 53 -4.35 -5.06 -13.22
N VAL A 54 -3.18 -5.12 -13.83
CA VAL A 54 -2.37 -3.94 -14.20
C VAL A 54 -2.27 -3.83 -15.71
N GLU A 55 -2.38 -2.61 -16.20
CA GLU A 55 -2.10 -2.24 -17.58
C GLU A 55 -0.83 -1.37 -17.59
N PRO A 56 0.27 -1.85 -18.19
CA PRO A 56 1.51 -1.08 -18.28
C PRO A 56 1.31 0.25 -19.01
N ALA A 57 2.11 1.25 -18.62
CA ALA A 57 2.22 2.52 -19.32
C ALA A 57 2.91 2.38 -20.68
#